data_AF-A0A7J0C734-F1
#
_entry.id   AF-A0A7J0C734-F1
#
_cell.length_a   1.000
_cell.length_b   1.000
_cell.length_c   1.000
_cell.angle_alpha   90.00
_cell.angle_beta   90.00
_cell.angle_gamma   90.00
#
_symmetry.space_group_name_H-M   'P 1'
#
loop_
_entity.id
_entity.type
_entity.pdbx_description
1 polymer ?
#
loop_
_entity_poly.entity_id
_entity_poly.type
_entity_poly.pdbx_seq_one_letter_code
_entity_poly.pdbx_strand_id
1 'polypeptide(L)'
;MLSTSSRPARTLRSLSLPRGLSPRLPAAVGASLLIALGTAPAQAAPVPAAATGTVVAWAAGENNWGEATVPPEALSGVSAIGGGDYHSLAVKNGKVLMWGTWICWQVPDCTTNKIYVPAEAQSGVSAVAGGDDHSLALKAGKVIAWGSNASGQLNVPAEAQSGVTAISADGSRSLALKNGKVIAWGGSNLGGVLDVPLEAQSGVTAISAGHSHNLAVKNGKVIAWGGDNYFGEKNVPADALTGVTTVAAGFGQSVALKGGKVLAWGDNRNGRSTVPTEAQSGVTAIAAAQFHSLALKNGKVIAWGGNGLPGSPSVPSAATSGVTAIAAGANHSLALK
;
A
#
# COMPACT_ATOMS: atom_id res chain seq x y z
N MET A 1 21.69 -61.62 -32.35
CA MET A 1 20.22 -61.36 -32.41
C MET A 1 19.66 -61.65 -31.03
N LEU A 2 19.40 -60.62 -30.23
CA LEU A 2 18.88 -60.76 -28.87
C LEU A 2 17.37 -60.46 -28.89
N SER A 3 16.60 -61.47 -28.50
CA SER A 3 15.16 -61.43 -28.30
C SER A 3 14.85 -60.95 -26.89
N THR A 4 13.90 -60.01 -26.72
CA THR A 4 13.22 -59.79 -25.45
C THR A 4 11.74 -59.44 -25.68
N SER A 5 10.93 -59.98 -24.78
CA SER A 5 9.48 -60.15 -24.90
C SER A 5 8.67 -59.07 -24.17
N SER A 6 7.44 -58.90 -24.66
CA SER A 6 6.15 -58.67 -23.97
C SER A 6 6.05 -57.82 -22.68
N ARG A 7 5.09 -56.88 -22.70
CA ARG A 7 4.07 -56.68 -21.63
C ARG A 7 2.91 -55.76 -22.11
N PRO A 8 1.65 -55.99 -21.66
CA PRO A 8 0.45 -55.35 -22.21
C PRO A 8 0.03 -54.05 -21.49
N ALA A 9 -0.74 -53.24 -22.20
CA ALA A 9 -1.33 -51.97 -21.77
C ALA A 9 -2.38 -52.13 -20.66
N ARG A 10 -2.32 -51.25 -19.65
CA ARG A 10 -3.25 -51.21 -18.51
C ARG A 10 -4.25 -50.07 -18.73
N THR A 11 -5.53 -50.41 -18.75
CA THR A 11 -6.69 -49.52 -18.90
C THR A 11 -6.83 -48.57 -17.70
N LEU A 12 -6.91 -47.26 -17.94
CA LEU A 12 -7.21 -46.24 -16.93
C LEU A 12 -8.74 -46.11 -16.77
N ARG A 13 -9.25 -46.44 -15.59
CA ARG A 13 -10.62 -46.11 -15.15
C ARG A 13 -10.66 -44.65 -14.68
N SER A 14 -11.60 -43.87 -15.20
CA SER A 14 -11.91 -42.51 -14.76
C SER A 14 -12.57 -42.52 -13.38
N LEU A 15 -11.95 -41.87 -12.38
CA LEU A 15 -12.57 -41.57 -11.09
C LEU A 15 -13.24 -40.19 -11.15
N SER A 16 -14.55 -40.15 -10.92
CA SER A 16 -15.35 -38.93 -10.73
C SER A 16 -15.23 -38.40 -9.30
N LEU A 17 -14.91 -37.12 -9.14
CA LEU A 17 -14.93 -36.41 -7.84
C LEU A 17 -16.29 -35.72 -7.60
N PRO A 18 -16.84 -35.74 -6.37
CA PRO A 18 -18.10 -35.07 -6.04
C PRO A 18 -17.91 -33.56 -5.74
N ARG A 19 -19.00 -32.81 -5.96
CA ARG A 19 -19.11 -31.34 -5.89
C ARG A 19 -19.07 -30.79 -4.46
N GLY A 20 -18.60 -29.54 -4.39
CA GLY A 20 -18.26 -28.77 -3.21
C GLY A 20 -19.36 -28.50 -2.18
N LEU A 21 -18.91 -28.41 -0.93
CA LEU A 21 -19.51 -27.62 0.14
C LEU A 21 -18.57 -26.42 0.40
N SER A 22 -19.10 -25.21 0.21
CA SER A 22 -18.36 -23.96 0.43
C SER A 22 -18.57 -23.46 1.87
N PRO A 23 -17.50 -23.27 2.67
CA PRO A 23 -17.59 -22.48 3.89
C PRO A 23 -17.46 -20.98 3.53
N ARG A 24 -18.39 -20.18 4.06
CA ARG A 24 -18.46 -18.72 3.93
C ARG A 24 -17.33 -18.07 4.73
N LEU A 25 -16.63 -17.10 4.13
CA LEU A 25 -15.68 -16.20 4.81
C LEU A 25 -16.23 -14.76 4.78
N PRO A 26 -16.11 -13.99 5.88
CA PRO A 26 -16.58 -12.61 5.99
C PRO A 26 -15.58 -11.60 5.36
N ALA A 27 -16.12 -10.50 4.85
CA ALA A 27 -15.39 -9.44 4.13
C ALA A 27 -14.49 -8.60 5.05
N ALA A 28 -13.28 -8.25 4.59
CA ALA A 28 -12.37 -7.28 5.20
C ALA A 28 -12.18 -6.08 4.25
N VAL A 29 -12.32 -4.86 4.79
CA VAL A 29 -12.25 -3.56 4.08
C VAL A 29 -10.79 -3.10 4.07
N GLY A 30 -10.22 -2.83 2.89
CA GLY A 30 -8.82 -2.46 2.73
C GLY A 30 -8.56 -0.96 2.89
N ALA A 31 -7.54 -0.61 3.68
CA ALA A 31 -6.68 0.53 3.39
C ALA A 31 -5.58 -0.04 2.50
N SER A 32 -5.37 0.58 1.34
CA SER A 32 -4.72 -0.01 0.17
C SER A 32 -5.42 -1.29 -0.33
N LEU A 33 -6.47 -1.13 -1.13
CA LEU A 33 -7.21 -2.25 -1.72
C LEU A 33 -6.32 -2.99 -2.75
N LEU A 34 -5.92 -4.21 -2.40
CA LEU A 34 -5.04 -5.07 -3.17
C LEU A 34 -5.63 -6.49 -3.13
N ILE A 35 -6.53 -6.79 -4.06
CA ILE A 35 -7.15 -8.12 -4.20
C ILE A 35 -6.20 -8.98 -5.05
N ALA A 36 -5.54 -9.94 -4.42
CA ALA A 36 -4.95 -11.07 -5.13
C ALA A 36 -6.04 -12.13 -5.39
N LEU A 37 -6.41 -12.34 -6.65
CA LEU A 37 -7.13 -13.53 -7.10
C LEU A 37 -6.55 -14.01 -8.44
N GLY A 38 -5.95 -15.21 -8.44
CA GLY A 38 -6.03 -16.13 -9.58
C GLY A 38 -7.10 -17.18 -9.22
N THR A 39 -8.01 -17.65 -10.08
CA THR A 39 -8.05 -17.74 -11.54
C THR A 39 -9.52 -17.78 -12.04
N ALA A 40 -9.81 -17.04 -13.14
CA ALA A 40 -10.87 -17.20 -14.17
C ALA A 40 -12.39 -17.19 -13.79
N PRO A 41 -13.33 -16.88 -14.72
CA PRO A 41 -14.28 -15.77 -14.57
C PRO A 41 -15.72 -16.18 -14.23
N ALA A 42 -16.45 -15.37 -13.45
CA ALA A 42 -17.91 -15.40 -13.43
C ALA A 42 -18.53 -14.12 -12.84
N GLN A 43 -19.53 -13.62 -13.58
CA GLN A 43 -20.53 -12.57 -13.34
C GLN A 43 -20.65 -11.97 -11.92
N ALA A 44 -20.67 -10.64 -11.84
CA ALA A 44 -20.88 -9.85 -10.63
C ALA A 44 -22.28 -10.02 -10.01
N ALA A 45 -22.32 -10.38 -8.73
CA ALA A 45 -23.48 -10.25 -7.85
C ALA A 45 -23.39 -8.92 -7.06
N PRO A 46 -24.52 -8.31 -6.63
CA PRO A 46 -24.56 -6.94 -6.13
C PRO A 46 -23.72 -6.75 -4.86
N VAL A 47 -22.88 -5.70 -4.86
CA VAL A 47 -21.92 -5.36 -3.79
C VAL A 47 -22.67 -4.75 -2.59
N PRO A 48 -22.59 -5.32 -1.38
CA PRO A 48 -23.07 -4.66 -0.17
C PRO A 48 -22.23 -3.39 0.09
N ALA A 49 -22.86 -2.30 0.54
CA ALA A 49 -22.19 -1.02 0.80
C ALA A 49 -20.90 -1.19 1.64
N ALA A 50 -19.81 -0.57 1.20
CA ALA A 50 -18.52 -0.61 1.91
C ALA A 50 -18.69 -0.07 3.34
N ALA A 51 -18.21 -0.81 4.34
CA ALA A 51 -18.31 -0.37 5.73
C ALA A 51 -17.52 0.93 5.92
N THR A 52 -18.20 1.97 6.37
CA THR A 52 -17.60 3.27 6.65
C THR A 52 -17.24 3.38 8.12
N GLY A 53 -16.11 4.03 8.43
CA GLY A 53 -15.58 4.13 9.78
C GLY A 53 -15.16 5.53 10.22
N THR A 54 -14.53 5.57 11.39
CA THR A 54 -13.90 6.73 12.05
C THR A 54 -12.39 6.65 11.88
N VAL A 55 -11.74 7.77 11.56
CA VAL A 55 -10.28 7.84 11.48
C VAL A 55 -9.67 8.11 12.86
N VAL A 56 -8.64 7.34 13.20
CA VAL A 56 -7.74 7.57 14.32
C VAL A 56 -6.35 7.86 13.75
N ALA A 57 -5.73 8.97 14.16
CA ALA A 57 -4.38 9.33 13.75
C ALA A 57 -3.48 9.58 14.96
N TRP A 58 -2.20 9.23 14.84
CA TRP A 58 -1.21 9.52 15.87
C TRP A 58 0.18 9.69 15.26
N ALA A 59 0.96 10.61 15.82
CA ALA A 59 2.34 10.87 15.42
C ALA A 59 3.32 10.00 16.23
N ALA A 60 4.38 9.56 15.57
CA ALA A 60 5.57 8.94 16.14
C ALA A 60 6.55 10.04 16.62
N GLY A 61 6.06 11.07 17.29
CA GLY A 61 6.81 12.28 17.66
C GLY A 61 5.95 13.53 17.62
N GLU A 62 6.50 14.61 17.07
CA GLU A 62 5.82 15.90 16.91
C GLU A 62 4.78 15.86 15.78
N ASN A 63 3.75 16.70 15.88
CA ASN A 63 2.66 16.87 14.91
C ASN A 63 2.64 18.34 14.44
N ASN A 64 3.78 18.82 13.93
CA ASN A 64 3.95 20.25 13.65
C ASN A 64 3.16 20.72 12.42
N TRP A 65 2.67 19.79 11.60
CA TRP A 65 1.95 20.08 10.36
C TRP A 65 0.46 19.85 10.51
N GLY A 66 0.02 19.28 11.64
CA GLY A 66 -1.38 18.92 11.90
C GLY A 66 -1.81 17.63 11.18
N GLU A 67 -0.88 16.87 10.63
CA GLU A 67 -1.09 15.64 9.86
C GLU A 67 -1.72 14.51 10.68
N ALA A 68 -1.48 14.49 11.99
CA ALA A 68 -2.15 13.58 12.94
C ALA A 68 -3.38 14.21 13.62
N THR A 69 -3.80 15.43 13.25
CA THR A 69 -4.99 16.10 13.78
C THR A 69 -6.21 15.82 12.90
N VAL A 70 -6.92 14.75 13.21
CA VAL A 70 -8.10 14.32 12.43
C VAL A 70 -9.22 15.38 12.51
N PRO A 71 -9.69 15.95 11.38
CA PRO A 71 -10.78 16.91 11.37
C PRO A 71 -12.12 16.22 11.68
N PRO A 72 -13.11 16.94 12.25
CA PRO A 72 -14.42 16.37 12.59
C PRO A 72 -15.12 15.66 11.42
N GLU A 73 -14.92 16.15 10.18
CA GLU A 73 -15.50 15.55 8.98
C GLU A 73 -15.00 14.13 8.70
N ALA A 74 -13.79 13.78 9.15
CA ALA A 74 -13.17 12.47 8.99
C ALA A 74 -13.46 11.51 10.16
N LEU A 75 -14.26 11.92 11.14
CA LEU A 75 -14.64 11.07 12.29
C LEU A 75 -15.80 10.10 12.00
N SER A 76 -16.33 10.08 10.78
CA SER A 76 -17.38 9.16 10.36
C SER A 76 -17.50 9.10 8.83
N GLY A 77 -18.01 7.99 8.31
CA GLY A 77 -18.32 7.89 6.88
C GLY A 77 -17.10 7.69 5.99
N VAL A 78 -15.91 7.43 6.57
CA VAL A 78 -14.67 7.26 5.81
C VAL A 78 -14.54 5.82 5.32
N SER A 79 -14.16 5.64 4.05
CA SER A 79 -14.00 4.34 3.41
C SER A 79 -12.56 4.02 3.00
N ALA A 80 -11.67 5.01 2.97
CA ALA A 80 -10.25 4.83 2.68
C ALA A 80 -9.41 5.95 3.33
N ILE A 81 -8.14 5.66 3.59
CA ILE A 81 -7.16 6.55 4.20
C ILE A 81 -5.82 6.45 3.45
N GLY A 82 -5.04 7.52 3.45
CA GLY A 82 -3.68 7.55 2.92
C GLY A 82 -2.85 8.62 3.63
N GLY A 83 -1.58 8.33 3.91
CA GLY A 83 -0.64 9.28 4.49
C GLY A 83 0.30 9.82 3.42
N GLY A 84 0.69 11.08 3.56
CA GLY A 84 1.90 11.65 2.95
C GLY A 84 2.89 12.03 4.05
N ASP A 85 3.91 12.82 3.73
CA ASP A 85 4.88 13.25 4.76
C ASP A 85 4.27 14.27 5.72
N TYR A 86 3.63 15.29 5.15
CA TYR A 86 3.12 16.46 5.90
C TYR A 86 1.59 16.55 5.94
N HIS A 87 0.91 15.60 5.30
CA HIS A 87 -0.54 15.60 5.17
C HIS A 87 -1.13 14.20 5.27
N SER A 88 -2.44 14.17 5.50
CA SER A 88 -3.26 12.96 5.53
C SER A 88 -4.45 13.13 4.61
N LEU A 89 -4.92 12.01 4.06
CA LEU A 89 -6.02 11.92 3.11
C LEU A 89 -7.05 10.91 3.62
N ALA A 90 -8.32 11.19 3.37
CA ALA A 90 -9.40 10.24 3.56
C ALA A 90 -10.43 10.32 2.43
N VAL A 91 -11.11 9.22 2.14
CA VAL A 91 -12.25 9.19 1.23
C VAL A 91 -13.52 9.06 2.04
N LYS A 92 -14.46 10.00 1.89
CA LYS A 92 -15.78 9.98 2.51
C LYS A 92 -16.84 10.15 1.43
N ASN A 93 -17.69 9.13 1.22
CA ASN A 93 -18.72 9.13 0.18
C ASN A 93 -18.18 9.52 -1.21
N GLY A 94 -16.96 9.06 -1.54
CA GLY A 94 -16.28 9.39 -2.79
C GLY A 94 -15.66 10.79 -2.88
N LYS A 95 -15.77 11.63 -1.84
CA LYS A 95 -15.06 12.91 -1.71
C LYS A 95 -13.74 12.72 -0.96
N VAL A 96 -12.67 13.36 -1.43
CA VAL A 96 -11.41 13.43 -0.70
C VAL A 96 -11.47 14.51 0.39
N LEU A 97 -11.12 14.11 1.61
CA LEU A 97 -10.75 14.99 2.71
C LEU A 97 -9.23 15.02 2.81
N MET A 98 -8.68 16.17 3.15
CA MET A 98 -7.24 16.36 3.35
C MET A 98 -7.04 17.25 4.58
N TRP A 99 -6.04 16.93 5.39
CA TRP A 99 -5.60 17.74 6.53
C TRP A 99 -4.09 17.59 6.73
N GLY A 100 -3.53 18.41 7.61
CA GLY A 100 -2.08 18.64 7.68
C GLY A 100 -1.68 19.90 6.91
N THR A 101 -0.41 20.01 6.54
CA THR A 101 0.13 21.15 5.80
C THR A 101 0.64 20.72 4.44
N TRP A 102 0.47 21.60 3.45
CA TRP A 102 1.18 21.54 2.19
C TRP A 102 2.27 22.60 2.20
N ILE A 103 3.55 22.22 2.12
CA ILE A 103 4.63 23.20 2.09
C ILE A 103 4.97 23.54 0.65
N CYS A 104 4.43 24.65 0.15
CA CYS A 104 4.85 25.22 -1.12
C CYS A 104 6.13 26.05 -0.95
N TRP A 105 7.26 25.37 -0.72
CA TRP A 105 8.59 26.00 -0.70
C TRP A 105 9.00 26.70 -2.03
N GLN A 106 8.22 26.53 -3.10
CA GLN A 106 8.60 26.95 -4.47
C GLN A 106 7.58 27.85 -5.16
N VAL A 107 6.54 28.32 -4.46
CA VAL A 107 5.56 29.26 -5.03
C VAL A 107 5.74 30.63 -4.34
N PRO A 108 6.21 31.67 -5.07
CA PRO A 108 6.52 32.99 -4.49
C PRO A 108 5.37 33.74 -3.80
N ASP A 109 4.13 33.23 -3.86
CA ASP A 109 2.93 33.85 -3.28
C ASP A 109 2.12 32.89 -2.39
N CYS A 110 2.78 31.90 -1.80
CA CYS A 110 2.14 30.93 -0.92
C CYS A 110 1.95 31.46 0.52
N THR A 111 1.14 32.50 0.66
CA THR A 111 0.88 33.19 1.93
C THR A 111 -0.27 32.61 2.75
N THR A 112 -0.92 31.53 2.28
CA THR A 112 -1.99 30.87 3.04
C THR A 112 -1.85 29.36 3.06
N ASN A 113 -1.90 28.82 4.27
CA ASN A 113 -1.88 27.41 4.66
C ASN A 113 -3.13 26.66 4.15
N LYS A 114 -3.39 26.70 2.83
CA LYS A 114 -4.64 26.20 2.25
C LYS A 114 -4.50 24.75 1.82
N ILE A 115 -5.21 23.90 2.55
CA ILE A 115 -5.65 22.58 2.09
C ILE A 115 -6.37 22.77 0.75
N TYR A 116 -5.80 22.25 -0.34
CA TYR A 116 -6.42 22.26 -1.66
C TYR A 116 -6.73 20.83 -2.10
N VAL A 117 -7.99 20.57 -2.42
CA VAL A 117 -8.45 19.32 -3.04
C VAL A 117 -9.16 19.69 -4.34
N PRO A 118 -8.66 19.25 -5.52
CA PRO A 118 -9.27 19.59 -6.81
C PRO A 118 -10.74 19.21 -6.90
N ALA A 119 -11.52 19.99 -7.65
CA ALA A 119 -12.95 19.71 -7.86
C ALA A 119 -13.22 18.29 -8.39
N GLU A 120 -12.31 17.74 -9.20
CA GLU A 120 -12.43 16.39 -9.73
C GLU A 120 -12.38 15.31 -8.63
N ALA A 121 -11.67 15.58 -7.53
CA ALA A 121 -11.52 14.68 -6.37
C ALA A 121 -12.63 14.88 -5.31
N GLN A 122 -13.65 15.69 -5.60
CA GLN A 122 -14.79 15.92 -4.69
C GLN A 122 -15.91 14.87 -4.83
N SER A 123 -15.78 13.89 -5.73
CA SER A 123 -16.74 12.81 -5.92
C SER A 123 -16.15 11.60 -6.65
N GLY A 124 -16.71 10.41 -6.41
CA GLY A 124 -16.39 9.18 -7.13
C GLY A 124 -14.97 8.63 -6.92
N VAL A 125 -14.23 9.16 -5.95
CA VAL A 125 -12.89 8.65 -5.59
C VAL A 125 -13.02 7.35 -4.82
N SER A 126 -12.19 6.36 -5.15
CA SER A 126 -12.16 5.04 -4.52
C SER A 126 -10.89 4.79 -3.69
N ALA A 127 -9.80 5.50 -3.97
CA ALA A 127 -8.54 5.37 -3.23
C ALA A 127 -7.75 6.67 -3.26
N VAL A 128 -6.86 6.84 -2.28
CA VAL A 128 -5.95 7.98 -2.12
C VAL A 128 -4.55 7.49 -1.74
N ALA A 129 -3.52 8.23 -2.12
CA ALA A 129 -2.13 8.02 -1.69
C ALA A 129 -1.43 9.38 -1.56
N GLY A 130 -0.55 9.54 -0.57
CA GLY A 130 0.24 10.76 -0.38
C GLY A 130 1.72 10.48 -0.60
N GLY A 131 2.42 11.38 -1.29
CA GLY A 131 3.88 11.48 -1.20
C GLY A 131 4.26 12.61 -0.24
N ASP A 132 5.43 13.22 -0.45
CA ASP A 132 5.92 14.28 0.46
C ASP A 132 4.97 15.48 0.44
N ASP A 133 4.85 16.09 -0.74
CA ASP A 133 4.08 17.32 -1.00
C ASP A 133 3.06 17.15 -2.14
N HIS A 134 2.75 15.91 -2.53
CA HIS A 134 1.75 15.61 -3.56
C HIS A 134 0.79 14.54 -3.11
N SER A 135 -0.39 14.54 -3.72
CA SER A 135 -1.45 13.59 -3.44
C SER A 135 -1.95 12.98 -4.75
N LEU A 136 -2.34 11.71 -4.67
CA LEU A 136 -3.00 10.97 -5.74
C LEU A 136 -4.39 10.54 -5.28
N ALA A 137 -5.35 10.55 -6.22
CA ALA A 137 -6.65 9.93 -6.05
C ALA A 137 -6.95 9.03 -7.26
N LEU A 138 -7.59 7.89 -7.00
CA LEU A 138 -8.10 6.99 -8.02
C LEU A 138 -9.61 7.19 -8.17
N LYS A 139 -10.05 7.57 -9.37
CA LYS A 139 -11.47 7.79 -9.70
C LYS A 139 -11.82 7.00 -10.96
N ALA A 140 -12.61 5.94 -10.82
CA ALA A 140 -13.07 5.10 -11.94
C ALA A 140 -11.93 4.69 -12.91
N GLY A 141 -10.76 4.35 -12.38
CA GLY A 141 -9.58 3.95 -13.16
C GLY A 141 -8.72 5.09 -13.69
N LYS A 142 -9.09 6.35 -13.47
CA LYS A 142 -8.26 7.54 -13.75
C LYS A 142 -7.50 7.98 -12.51
N VAL A 143 -6.21 8.28 -12.66
CA VAL A 143 -5.40 8.93 -11.61
C VAL A 143 -5.55 10.45 -11.70
N ILE A 144 -5.84 11.07 -10.55
CA ILE A 144 -5.84 12.51 -10.33
C ILE A 144 -4.65 12.82 -9.43
N ALA A 145 -3.83 13.80 -9.79
CA ALA A 145 -2.67 14.23 -9.00
C ALA A 145 -2.75 15.74 -8.72
N TRP A 146 -2.41 16.15 -7.50
CA TRP A 146 -2.28 17.57 -7.13
C TRP A 146 -1.21 17.78 -6.05
N GLY A 147 -0.80 19.04 -5.84
CA GLY A 147 0.25 19.43 -4.89
C GLY A 147 1.49 19.99 -5.58
N SER A 148 2.69 19.61 -5.11
CA SER A 148 3.97 20.00 -5.70
C SER A 148 4.20 19.26 -7.02
N ASN A 149 4.80 19.94 -8.01
CA ASN A 149 5.21 19.35 -9.29
C ASN A 149 6.68 19.59 -9.63
N ALA A 150 7.50 19.92 -8.64
CA ALA A 150 8.92 20.27 -8.81
C ALA A 150 9.72 19.22 -9.59
N SER A 151 9.28 17.96 -9.54
CA SER A 151 9.94 16.82 -10.18
C SER A 151 8.98 16.05 -11.10
N GLY A 152 7.90 16.67 -11.57
CA GLY A 152 6.97 16.06 -12.51
C GLY A 152 6.00 15.03 -11.91
N GLN A 153 5.86 14.96 -10.59
CA GLN A 153 4.95 14.01 -9.90
C GLN A 153 3.46 14.21 -10.20
N LEU A 154 3.06 15.37 -10.75
CA LEU A 154 1.70 15.62 -11.23
C LEU A 154 1.52 15.33 -12.71
N ASN A 155 2.60 15.01 -13.45
CA ASN A 155 2.56 14.74 -14.88
C ASN A 155 2.03 13.32 -15.16
N VAL A 156 0.78 13.06 -14.79
CA VAL A 156 0.12 11.75 -14.92
C VAL A 156 0.21 11.26 -16.37
N PRO A 157 0.92 10.15 -16.64
CA PRO A 157 1.05 9.61 -17.99
C PRO A 157 -0.30 9.25 -18.60
N ALA A 158 -0.46 9.41 -19.92
CA ALA A 158 -1.70 9.07 -20.62
C ALA A 158 -2.19 7.64 -20.33
N GLU A 159 -1.25 6.70 -20.16
CA GLU A 159 -1.58 5.31 -19.82
C GLU A 159 -2.25 5.17 -18.44
N ALA A 160 -1.97 6.06 -17.49
CA ALA A 160 -2.54 6.08 -16.14
C ALA A 160 -3.85 6.91 -16.03
N GLN A 161 -4.36 7.43 -17.15
CA GLN A 161 -5.62 8.20 -17.18
C GLN A 161 -6.88 7.32 -17.27
N SER A 162 -6.73 6.00 -17.39
CA SER A 162 -7.85 5.04 -17.41
C SER A 162 -7.39 3.62 -17.07
N GLY A 163 -8.29 2.80 -16.53
CA GLY A 163 -8.04 1.37 -16.27
C GLY A 163 -7.02 1.07 -15.15
N VAL A 164 -6.62 2.06 -14.37
CA VAL A 164 -5.76 1.87 -13.19
C VAL A 164 -6.56 1.17 -12.07
N THR A 165 -5.95 0.20 -11.41
CA THR A 165 -6.55 -0.57 -10.31
C THR A 165 -5.95 -0.27 -8.95
N ALA A 166 -4.72 0.25 -8.90
CA ALA A 166 -4.07 0.67 -7.65
C ALA A 166 -3.13 1.85 -7.89
N ILE A 167 -2.90 2.64 -6.84
CA ILE A 167 -1.98 3.78 -6.80
C ILE A 167 -1.11 3.70 -5.54
N SER A 168 0.10 4.24 -5.61
CA SER A 168 0.98 4.44 -4.45
C SER A 168 1.81 5.71 -4.67
N ALA A 169 2.11 6.42 -3.59
CA ALA A 169 3.00 7.58 -3.62
C ALA A 169 3.89 7.56 -2.37
N ASP A 170 5.11 8.06 -2.51
CA ASP A 170 6.08 8.33 -1.44
C ASP A 170 7.19 9.18 -2.05
N GLY A 171 7.79 10.11 -1.30
CA GLY A 171 8.76 11.02 -1.87
C GLY A 171 8.08 11.97 -2.86
N SER A 172 8.84 12.30 -3.90
CA SER A 172 8.31 12.91 -5.12
C SER A 172 7.91 11.89 -6.20
N ARG A 173 7.57 10.63 -5.84
CA ARG A 173 7.25 9.56 -6.82
C ARG A 173 5.81 9.11 -6.73
N SER A 174 5.29 8.72 -7.90
CA SER A 174 3.96 8.19 -8.09
C SER A 174 4.02 6.87 -8.85
N LEU A 175 3.28 5.87 -8.37
CA LEU A 175 3.09 4.59 -9.03
C LEU A 175 1.60 4.35 -9.31
N ALA A 176 1.32 3.71 -10.44
CA ALA A 176 0.01 3.17 -10.78
C ALA A 176 0.15 1.72 -11.26
N LEU A 177 -0.85 0.89 -10.93
CA LEU A 177 -0.98 -0.47 -11.45
C LEU A 177 -2.15 -0.52 -12.43
N LYS A 178 -1.89 -0.96 -13.67
CA LYS A 178 -2.90 -1.12 -14.71
C LYS A 178 -2.72 -2.46 -15.40
N ASN A 179 -3.73 -3.33 -15.33
CA ASN A 179 -3.71 -4.65 -15.98
C ASN A 179 -2.43 -5.46 -15.70
N GLY A 180 -1.90 -5.37 -14.49
CA GLY A 180 -0.67 -6.04 -14.08
C GLY A 180 0.64 -5.37 -14.49
N LYS A 181 0.59 -4.21 -15.16
CA LYS A 181 1.76 -3.39 -15.48
C LYS A 181 1.91 -2.24 -14.48
N VAL A 182 3.13 -2.05 -13.97
CA VAL A 182 3.49 -0.88 -13.16
C VAL A 182 3.83 0.30 -14.07
N ILE A 183 3.31 1.47 -13.72
CA ILE A 183 3.61 2.77 -14.34
C ILE A 183 4.20 3.63 -13.24
N ALA A 184 5.38 4.23 -13.48
CA ALA A 184 6.07 5.09 -12.53
C ALA A 184 6.33 6.46 -13.15
N TRP A 185 6.14 7.54 -12.38
CA TRP A 185 6.47 8.90 -12.77
C TRP A 185 6.77 9.77 -11.54
N GLY A 186 7.35 10.95 -11.77
CA GLY A 186 7.70 11.90 -10.70
C GLY A 186 9.04 11.61 -10.02
N GLY A 187 9.75 12.65 -9.63
CA GLY A 187 11.05 12.55 -8.98
C GLY A 187 12.20 12.50 -9.99
N SER A 188 13.42 12.63 -9.50
CA SER A 188 14.60 12.38 -10.33
C SER A 188 14.74 10.88 -10.59
N ASN A 189 15.16 10.48 -11.79
CA ASN A 189 15.44 9.06 -12.07
C ASN A 189 16.82 8.63 -11.54
N LEU A 190 17.27 9.21 -10.41
CA LEU A 190 18.53 8.83 -9.78
C LEU A 190 18.41 7.39 -9.27
N GLY A 191 19.39 6.56 -9.64
CA GLY A 191 19.40 5.13 -9.30
C GLY A 191 18.24 4.32 -9.90
N GLY A 192 17.58 4.80 -10.96
CA GLY A 192 16.60 4.03 -11.72
C GLY A 192 15.25 3.84 -11.00
N VAL A 193 14.85 4.78 -10.14
CA VAL A 193 13.55 4.73 -9.43
C VAL A 193 12.34 4.75 -10.37
N LEU A 194 12.48 5.28 -11.58
CA LEU A 194 11.43 5.27 -12.61
C LEU A 194 11.60 4.14 -13.62
N ASP A 195 12.72 3.42 -13.58
CA ASP A 195 13.03 2.33 -14.51
C ASP A 195 12.29 1.05 -14.08
N VAL A 196 11.00 0.97 -14.40
CA VAL A 196 10.16 -0.20 -14.09
C VAL A 196 10.78 -1.45 -14.72
N PRO A 197 11.24 -2.44 -13.92
CA PRO A 197 11.89 -3.64 -14.44
C PRO A 197 10.97 -4.42 -15.36
N LEU A 198 11.52 -5.08 -16.38
CA LEU A 198 10.75 -5.90 -17.34
C LEU A 198 9.80 -6.89 -16.64
N GLU A 199 10.24 -7.47 -15.52
CA GLU A 199 9.42 -8.40 -14.74
C GLU A 199 8.15 -7.73 -14.15
N ALA A 200 8.22 -6.44 -13.81
CA ALA A 200 7.11 -5.65 -13.25
C ALA A 200 6.22 -4.98 -14.31
N GLN A 201 6.46 -5.23 -15.60
CA GLN A 201 5.64 -4.69 -16.69
C GLN A 201 4.41 -5.57 -17.03
N SER A 202 4.20 -6.68 -16.31
CA SER A 202 3.04 -7.56 -16.46
C SER A 202 2.84 -8.47 -15.24
N GLY A 203 1.59 -8.88 -14.99
CA GLY A 203 1.25 -9.86 -13.96
C GLY A 203 1.49 -9.40 -12.51
N VAL A 204 1.78 -8.11 -12.29
CA VAL A 204 1.91 -7.53 -10.96
C VAL A 204 0.54 -7.46 -10.30
N THR A 205 0.47 -7.86 -9.04
CA THR A 205 -0.75 -7.79 -8.22
C THR A 205 -0.66 -6.68 -7.18
N ALA A 206 0.54 -6.36 -6.69
CA ALA A 206 0.77 -5.34 -5.65
C ALA A 206 1.86 -4.35 -6.01
N ILE A 207 1.76 -3.11 -5.53
CA ILE A 207 2.79 -2.07 -5.64
C ILE A 207 2.94 -1.30 -4.32
N SER A 208 4.13 -0.79 -4.04
CA SER A 208 4.39 0.23 -3.03
C SER A 208 5.55 1.10 -3.49
N ALA A 209 5.32 2.41 -3.51
CA ALA A 209 6.40 3.40 -3.49
C ALA A 209 6.94 3.48 -2.05
N GLY A 210 8.25 3.64 -1.88
CA GLY A 210 8.89 3.99 -0.62
C GLY A 210 10.05 4.94 -0.89
N HIS A 211 10.54 5.71 0.06
CA HIS A 211 11.36 6.92 -0.17
C HIS A 211 12.57 6.78 -1.13
N SER A 212 13.29 5.66 -1.10
CA SER A 212 14.45 5.41 -2.00
C SER A 212 14.17 4.36 -3.08
N HIS A 213 13.25 3.42 -2.84
CA HIS A 213 13.01 2.25 -3.68
C HIS A 213 11.52 1.97 -3.87
N ASN A 214 11.21 1.09 -4.82
CA ASN A 214 9.85 0.62 -5.07
C ASN A 214 9.79 -0.90 -4.88
N LEU A 215 8.62 -1.37 -4.49
CA LEU A 215 8.30 -2.79 -4.38
C LEU A 215 7.09 -3.13 -5.25
N ALA A 216 7.09 -4.33 -5.81
CA ALA A 216 5.95 -4.93 -6.47
C ALA A 216 5.85 -6.42 -6.12
N VAL A 217 4.65 -7.00 -6.28
CA VAL A 217 4.43 -8.44 -6.15
C VAL A 217 3.96 -9.00 -7.47
N LYS A 218 4.60 -10.07 -7.96
CA LYS A 218 4.18 -10.85 -9.12
C LYS A 218 4.19 -12.33 -8.78
N ASN A 219 3.08 -13.03 -8.94
CA ASN A 219 2.96 -14.47 -8.65
C ASN A 219 3.50 -14.86 -7.25
N GLY A 220 3.32 -14.00 -6.26
CA GLY A 220 3.82 -14.22 -4.90
C GLY A 220 5.29 -13.88 -4.66
N LYS A 221 6.03 -13.45 -5.68
CA LYS A 221 7.42 -12.99 -5.60
C LYS A 221 7.48 -11.48 -5.45
N VAL A 222 8.32 -10.98 -4.54
CA VAL A 222 8.65 -9.56 -4.44
C VAL A 222 9.69 -9.17 -5.49
N ILE A 223 9.44 -8.05 -6.15
CA ILE A 223 10.37 -7.35 -7.05
C ILE A 223 10.71 -6.02 -6.37
N ALA A 224 11.99 -5.71 -6.22
CA ALA A 224 12.47 -4.46 -5.65
C ALA A 224 13.40 -3.74 -6.64
N TRP A 225 13.21 -2.44 -6.83
CA TRP A 225 14.02 -1.62 -7.74
C TRP A 225 14.06 -0.16 -7.30
N GLY A 226 14.80 0.67 -8.04
CA GLY A 226 15.04 2.07 -7.69
C GLY A 226 16.35 2.25 -6.95
N GLY A 227 16.47 3.38 -6.25
CA GLY A 227 17.67 4.13 -5.88
C GLY A 227 18.86 3.36 -5.32
N ASP A 228 19.51 3.91 -4.31
CA ASP A 228 20.61 3.19 -3.67
C ASP A 228 20.10 2.01 -2.84
N ASN A 229 21.02 1.16 -2.38
CA ASN A 229 20.72 -0.04 -1.59
C ASN A 229 21.53 -0.05 -0.29
N TYR A 230 21.67 1.13 0.34
CA TYR A 230 22.60 1.34 1.45
C TYR A 230 22.30 0.43 2.65
N PHE A 231 21.03 0.07 2.84
CA PHE A 231 20.58 -0.77 3.94
C PHE A 231 20.23 -2.19 3.51
N GLY A 232 20.35 -2.51 2.21
CA GLY A 232 19.91 -3.78 1.65
C GLY A 232 18.40 -3.85 1.45
N GLU A 233 17.69 -2.72 1.38
CA GLU A 233 16.24 -2.61 1.18
C GLU A 233 15.73 -3.30 -0.10
N LYS A 234 16.60 -3.47 -1.11
CA LYS A 234 16.32 -4.20 -2.35
C LYS A 234 16.80 -5.65 -2.32
N ASN A 235 17.50 -6.10 -1.28
CA ASN A 235 17.96 -7.49 -1.14
C ASN A 235 16.80 -8.38 -0.70
N VAL A 236 15.90 -8.70 -1.64
CA VAL A 236 14.70 -9.50 -1.39
C VAL A 236 15.10 -10.86 -0.78
N PRO A 237 14.68 -11.17 0.46
CA PRO A 237 15.04 -12.43 1.10
C PRO A 237 14.33 -13.61 0.42
N ALA A 238 14.92 -14.81 0.49
CA ALA A 238 14.37 -16.01 -0.15
C ALA A 238 12.91 -16.30 0.24
N ASP A 239 12.54 -16.03 1.49
CA ASP A 239 11.17 -16.18 2.00
C ASP A 239 10.15 -15.28 1.29
N ALA A 240 10.58 -14.14 0.74
CA ALA A 240 9.75 -13.18 0.02
C ALA A 240 9.70 -13.44 -1.49
N LEU A 241 10.29 -14.55 -1.98
CA LEU A 241 10.23 -14.93 -3.40
C LEU A 241 8.99 -15.75 -3.77
N THR A 242 8.16 -16.12 -2.80
CA THR A 242 6.93 -16.90 -3.03
C THR A 242 5.86 -16.58 -1.98
N GLY A 243 4.59 -16.68 -2.37
CA GLY A 243 3.44 -16.60 -1.46
C GLY A 243 3.19 -15.23 -0.81
N VAL A 244 3.91 -14.18 -1.23
CA VAL A 244 3.67 -12.80 -0.77
C VAL A 244 2.39 -12.26 -1.42
N THR A 245 1.55 -11.59 -0.65
CA THR A 245 0.31 -10.98 -1.15
C THR A 245 0.40 -9.46 -1.24
N THR A 246 1.19 -8.84 -0.36
CA THR A 246 1.26 -7.39 -0.18
C THR A 246 2.68 -6.98 0.21
N VAL A 247 3.06 -5.77 -0.20
CA VAL A 247 4.34 -5.13 0.15
C VAL A 247 4.08 -3.71 0.66
N ALA A 248 4.96 -3.22 1.53
CA ALA A 248 5.01 -1.83 1.95
C ALA A 248 6.47 -1.40 2.02
N ALA A 249 6.82 -0.31 1.35
CA ALA A 249 8.16 0.26 1.31
C ALA A 249 8.19 1.52 2.17
N GLY A 250 9.16 1.63 3.08
CA GLY A 250 9.40 2.83 3.86
C GLY A 250 10.63 3.60 3.37
N PHE A 251 11.33 4.30 4.26
CA PHE A 251 12.50 5.10 3.89
C PHE A 251 13.68 4.25 3.41
N GLY A 252 13.99 3.20 4.17
CA GLY A 252 15.10 2.29 3.88
C GLY A 252 14.79 0.86 4.30
N GLN A 253 13.54 0.57 4.65
CA GLN A 253 13.06 -0.74 5.03
C GLN A 253 11.95 -1.19 4.07
N SER A 254 11.88 -2.51 3.90
CA SER A 254 10.88 -3.19 3.09
C SER A 254 10.12 -4.17 3.96
N VAL A 255 8.79 -4.20 3.81
CA VAL A 255 7.90 -5.09 4.54
C VAL A 255 7.05 -5.88 3.55
N ALA A 256 6.86 -7.17 3.79
CA ALA A 256 6.02 -8.05 2.97
C ALA A 256 5.09 -8.90 3.85
N LEU A 257 3.88 -9.15 3.35
CA LEU A 257 2.91 -10.03 3.99
C LEU A 257 2.81 -11.35 3.23
N LYS A 258 3.08 -12.47 3.91
CA LYS A 258 3.04 -13.83 3.36
C LYS A 258 2.19 -14.73 4.25
N GLY A 259 0.99 -15.09 3.79
CA GLY A 259 0.12 -16.03 4.53
C GLY A 259 -0.13 -15.63 5.99
N GLY A 260 -0.24 -14.33 6.27
CA GLY A 260 -0.41 -13.79 7.62
C GLY A 260 0.87 -13.56 8.43
N LYS A 261 2.04 -13.96 7.92
CA LYS A 261 3.36 -13.67 8.50
C LYS A 261 3.93 -12.39 7.86
N VAL A 262 4.41 -11.48 8.70
CA VAL A 262 5.18 -10.31 8.25
C VAL A 262 6.66 -10.67 8.09
N LEU A 263 7.23 -10.25 6.97
CA LEU A 263 8.67 -10.26 6.69
C LEU A 263 9.13 -8.80 6.62
N ALA A 264 10.29 -8.48 7.19
CA ALA A 264 10.91 -7.16 7.04
C ALA A 264 12.42 -7.28 6.81
N TRP A 265 12.98 -6.40 5.99
CA TRP A 265 14.40 -6.33 5.68
C TRP A 265 14.81 -4.90 5.28
N GLY A 266 16.12 -4.66 5.19
CA GLY A 266 16.68 -3.33 4.95
C GLY A 266 17.15 -2.68 6.26
N ASP A 267 16.87 -1.39 6.41
CA ASP A 267 17.24 -0.59 7.57
C ASP A 267 16.66 -1.20 8.85
N ASN A 268 17.53 -1.43 9.83
CA ASN A 268 17.15 -1.93 11.15
C ASN A 268 17.55 -0.99 12.30
N ARG A 269 17.89 0.27 12.00
CA ARG A 269 18.03 1.29 13.04
C ARG A 269 16.72 1.39 13.80
N ASN A 270 16.81 1.45 15.14
CA ASN A 270 15.66 1.46 16.04
C ASN A 270 14.68 0.29 15.84
N GLY A 271 15.15 -0.85 15.30
CA GLY A 271 14.33 -2.07 15.17
C GLY A 271 13.28 -2.05 14.05
N ARG A 272 13.40 -1.17 13.03
CA ARG A 272 12.46 -1.04 11.89
C ARG A 272 12.20 -2.35 11.14
N SER A 273 13.20 -3.22 11.06
CA SER A 273 13.11 -4.55 10.43
C SER A 273 13.00 -5.70 11.46
N THR A 274 12.93 -5.40 12.75
CA THR A 274 12.73 -6.39 13.82
C THR A 274 11.23 -6.66 13.99
N VAL A 275 10.69 -7.62 13.23
CA VAL A 275 9.27 -7.98 13.27
C VAL A 275 8.88 -8.55 14.64
N PRO A 276 7.92 -7.93 15.37
CA PRO A 276 7.42 -8.46 16.65
C PRO A 276 6.79 -9.83 16.50
N THR A 277 6.93 -10.70 17.51
CA THR A 277 6.34 -12.05 17.53
C THR A 277 4.83 -12.04 17.21
N GLU A 278 4.11 -11.03 17.70
CA GLU A 278 2.67 -10.90 17.46
C GLU A 278 2.32 -10.74 15.97
N ALA A 279 3.21 -10.13 15.17
CA ALA A 279 3.05 -9.89 13.74
C ALA A 279 3.59 -11.04 12.85
N GLN A 280 4.06 -12.14 13.45
CA GLN A 280 4.57 -13.30 12.70
C GLN A 280 3.47 -14.27 12.21
N SER A 281 2.20 -14.01 12.54
CA SER A 281 1.06 -14.81 12.08
C SER A 281 -0.26 -14.02 12.19
N GLY A 282 -1.25 -14.37 11.37
CA GLY A 282 -2.61 -13.81 11.44
C GLY A 282 -2.73 -12.33 11.08
N VAL A 283 -1.70 -11.72 10.50
CA VAL A 283 -1.75 -10.34 10.00
C VAL A 283 -2.57 -10.29 8.70
N THR A 284 -3.36 -9.23 8.56
CA THR A 284 -4.28 -9.01 7.43
C THR A 284 -3.92 -7.81 6.57
N ALA A 285 -3.19 -6.83 7.13
CA ALA A 285 -2.67 -5.69 6.39
C ALA A 285 -1.33 -5.24 6.98
N ILE A 286 -0.53 -4.56 6.16
CA ILE A 286 0.75 -3.94 6.54
C ILE A 286 0.82 -2.51 5.97
N ALA A 287 1.55 -1.64 6.65
CA ALA A 287 1.96 -0.33 6.14
C ALA A 287 3.37 0.00 6.63
N ALA A 288 4.10 0.82 5.88
CA ALA A 288 5.43 1.28 6.23
C ALA A 288 5.44 2.81 6.21
N ALA A 289 5.90 3.41 7.31
CA ALA A 289 6.22 4.82 7.41
C ALA A 289 7.70 5.03 7.04
N GLN A 290 8.21 6.26 7.13
CA GLN A 290 9.65 6.48 6.97
C GLN A 290 10.45 5.77 8.07
N PHE A 291 9.95 5.77 9.31
CA PHE A 291 10.74 5.30 10.45
C PHE A 291 10.11 4.17 11.26
N HIS A 292 8.90 3.74 10.96
CA HIS A 292 8.23 2.64 11.63
C HIS A 292 7.37 1.83 10.67
N SER A 293 6.88 0.70 11.16
CA SER A 293 6.05 -0.23 10.40
C SER A 293 4.80 -0.57 11.19
N LEU A 294 3.72 -0.86 10.49
CA LEU A 294 2.41 -1.20 11.04
C LEU A 294 1.95 -2.56 10.49
N ALA A 295 1.25 -3.31 11.33
CA ALA A 295 0.53 -4.52 10.96
C ALA A 295 -0.86 -4.51 11.60
N LEU A 296 -1.87 -4.98 10.86
CA LEU A 296 -3.23 -5.14 11.35
C LEU A 296 -3.53 -6.62 11.60
N LYS A 297 -3.89 -6.98 12.83
CA LYS A 297 -4.24 -8.34 13.23
C LYS A 297 -5.52 -8.33 14.07
N ASN A 298 -6.58 -8.98 13.60
CA ASN A 298 -7.84 -9.12 14.33
C ASN A 298 -8.40 -7.79 14.88
N GLY A 299 -8.31 -6.71 14.08
CA GLY A 299 -8.78 -5.39 14.49
C GLY A 299 -7.83 -4.59 15.40
N LYS A 300 -6.65 -5.13 15.72
CA LYS A 300 -5.61 -4.47 16.51
C LYS A 300 -4.44 -4.05 15.62
N VAL A 301 -3.98 -2.80 15.80
CA VAL A 301 -2.73 -2.32 15.19
C VAL A 301 -1.54 -2.75 16.05
N ILE A 302 -0.53 -3.30 15.38
CA ILE A 302 0.80 -3.60 15.93
C ILE A 302 1.76 -2.64 15.23
N ALA A 303 2.54 -1.88 15.99
CA ALA A 303 3.55 -0.97 15.47
C ALA A 303 4.93 -1.32 16.02
N TRP A 304 5.98 -1.14 15.20
CA TRP A 304 7.36 -1.35 15.62
C TRP A 304 8.32 -0.48 14.79
N GLY A 305 9.58 -0.37 15.23
CA GLY A 305 10.55 0.56 14.67
C GLY A 305 10.58 1.86 15.47
N GLY A 306 10.89 2.97 14.80
CA GLY A 306 10.82 4.32 15.37
C GLY A 306 11.92 5.26 14.85
N ASN A 307 11.81 6.51 15.26
CA ASN A 307 12.80 7.56 15.07
C ASN A 307 13.78 7.68 16.26
N GLY A 308 13.76 6.72 17.20
CA GLY A 308 14.63 6.71 18.38
C GLY A 308 14.09 7.54 19.56
N LEU A 309 12.92 8.17 19.42
CA LEU A 309 12.23 8.82 20.53
C LEU A 309 11.71 7.76 21.53
N PRO A 310 11.84 7.99 22.85
CA PRO A 310 11.32 7.08 23.85
C PRO A 310 9.82 6.78 23.65
N GLY A 311 9.46 5.49 23.60
CA GLY A 311 8.08 5.05 23.44
C GLY A 311 7.50 5.15 22.03
N SER A 312 8.32 5.46 21.02
CA SER A 312 7.90 5.55 19.61
C SER A 312 8.18 4.25 18.83
N PRO A 313 7.22 3.73 18.03
CA PRO A 313 5.84 4.19 17.88
C PRO A 313 4.92 3.71 19.02
N SER A 314 4.08 4.60 19.56
CA SER A 314 3.04 4.24 20.52
C SER A 314 1.70 4.04 19.81
N VAL A 315 1.03 2.90 20.03
CA VAL A 315 -0.30 2.65 19.47
C VAL A 315 -1.36 3.15 20.47
N PRO A 316 -2.22 4.12 20.10
CA PRO A 316 -3.26 4.60 21.00
C PRO A 316 -4.31 3.53 21.28
N SER A 317 -4.94 3.58 22.45
CA SER A 317 -5.98 2.61 22.86
C SER A 317 -7.12 2.50 21.84
N ALA A 318 -7.49 3.60 21.18
CA ALA A 318 -8.49 3.65 20.13
C ALA A 318 -8.18 2.73 18.92
N ALA A 319 -6.89 2.46 18.65
CA ALA A 319 -6.40 1.62 17.55
C ALA A 319 -6.06 0.17 17.97
N THR A 320 -6.45 -0.25 19.18
CA THR A 320 -6.18 -1.61 19.70
C THR A 320 -7.30 -2.62 19.42
N SER A 321 -8.44 -2.19 18.86
CA SER A 321 -9.57 -3.04 18.51
C SER A 321 -10.47 -2.40 17.45
N GLY A 322 -11.16 -3.23 16.65
CA GLY A 322 -12.14 -2.78 15.66
C GLY A 322 -11.54 -2.09 14.43
N VAL A 323 -10.22 -2.01 14.30
CA VAL A 323 -9.58 -1.40 13.12
C VAL A 323 -9.80 -2.27 11.90
N THR A 324 -10.28 -1.68 10.82
CA THR A 324 -10.48 -2.34 9.52
C THR A 324 -9.32 -2.06 8.57
N ALA A 325 -8.64 -0.92 8.74
CA ALA A 325 -7.70 -0.41 7.76
C ALA A 325 -6.56 0.38 8.43
N ILE A 326 -5.35 0.34 7.87
CA ILE A 326 -4.19 1.11 8.32
C ILE A 326 -3.48 1.82 7.16
N ALA A 327 -2.95 3.01 7.42
CA ALA A 327 -2.05 3.72 6.51
C ALA A 327 -0.94 4.41 7.33
N ALA A 328 0.14 4.78 6.65
CA ALA A 328 1.27 5.47 7.25
C ALA A 328 1.67 6.65 6.37
N GLY A 329 2.12 7.73 7.02
CA GLY A 329 2.88 8.80 6.39
C GLY A 329 4.35 8.73 6.80
N ALA A 330 5.08 9.86 6.76
CA ALA A 330 6.48 9.90 7.22
C ALA A 330 6.64 9.54 8.69
N ASN A 331 5.97 10.33 9.55
CA ASN A 331 6.09 10.29 11.00
C ASN A 331 4.75 10.04 11.69
N HIS A 332 3.69 9.73 10.96
CA HIS A 332 2.37 9.50 11.55
C HIS A 332 1.73 8.22 11.00
N SER A 333 0.74 7.75 11.74
CA SER A 333 -0.03 6.56 11.43
C SER A 333 -1.51 6.89 11.41
N LEU A 334 -2.25 6.19 10.56
CA LEU A 334 -3.69 6.29 10.43
C LEU A 334 -4.31 4.90 10.60
N ALA A 335 -5.43 4.84 11.30
CA ALA A 335 -6.28 3.67 11.40
C ALA A 335 -7.73 4.06 11.08
N LEU A 336 -8.43 3.22 10.32
CA LEU A 336 -9.86 3.32 10.09
C LEU A 336 -10.57 2.26 10.95
N LYS A 337 -11.55 2.69 11.74
CA LYS A 337 -12.33 1.84 12.64
C LYS A 337 -13.80 1.83 12.27
#